data_AF-A0A6L8KCR9-F1
#
_entry.id   AF-A0A6L8KCR9-F1
#
_cell.length_a   1.000
_cell.length_b   1.000
_cell.length_c   1.000
_cell.angle_alpha   90.00
_cell.angle_beta   90.00
_cell.angle_gamma   90.00
#
_symmetry.space_group_name_H-M   'P 1'
#
loop_
_entity.id
_entity.type
_entity.pdbx_description
1 polymer ?
#
loop_
_entity_poly.entity_id
_entity_poly.type
_entity_poly.pdbx_seq_one_letter_code
_entity_poly.pdbx_strand_id
1 'polypeptide(L)'
;MKMLAAALIAAVMPAWAAEPPLVVHYNERPPYHYTERGVPAGDAVAKVAGALKAAHIPYLLRSTPAKQQLVLLQKNESPACMLAWVDLPGRDGKGKLSEKIYEERRLWCTKATPDETMQRIDAALRKAALPK
;
A
#
# COMPACT_ATOMS: atom_id res chain seq x y z
N MET A 1 11.20 -53.60 -34.61
CA MET A 1 11.87 -52.61 -33.73
C MET A 1 11.07 -51.31 -33.77
N LYS A 2 10.25 -51.04 -32.76
CA LYS A 2 9.54 -49.76 -32.60
C LYS A 2 10.34 -48.92 -31.62
N MET A 3 11.00 -47.87 -32.09
CA MET A 3 11.58 -46.86 -31.20
C MET A 3 10.46 -45.92 -30.75
N LEU A 4 10.12 -45.95 -29.47
CA LEU A 4 9.29 -44.93 -28.83
C LEU A 4 10.17 -43.73 -28.48
N ALA A 5 9.97 -42.62 -29.18
CA ALA A 5 10.51 -41.32 -28.80
C ALA A 5 9.62 -40.74 -27.69
N ALA A 6 10.15 -40.69 -26.46
CA ALA A 6 9.50 -40.00 -25.34
C ALA A 6 9.86 -38.52 -25.38
N ALA A 7 8.92 -37.66 -25.78
CA ALA A 7 9.05 -36.21 -25.71
C ALA A 7 8.81 -35.73 -24.27
N LEU A 8 9.87 -35.27 -23.59
CA LEU A 8 9.78 -34.57 -22.32
C LEU A 8 9.29 -33.13 -22.56
N ILE A 9 8.02 -32.87 -22.28
CA ILE A 9 7.48 -31.51 -22.20
C ILE A 9 7.89 -30.94 -20.84
N ALA A 10 8.94 -30.13 -20.82
CA ALA A 10 9.32 -29.33 -19.66
C ALA A 10 8.27 -28.23 -19.46
N ALA A 11 7.39 -28.40 -18.47
CA ALA A 11 6.44 -27.38 -18.06
C ALA A 11 7.21 -26.19 -17.47
N VAL A 12 7.35 -25.11 -18.24
CA VAL A 12 7.83 -23.81 -17.76
C VAL A 12 6.72 -23.21 -16.89
N MET A 13 6.74 -23.52 -15.60
CA MET A 13 5.90 -22.83 -14.62
C MET A 13 6.43 -21.40 -14.50
N PRO A 14 5.62 -20.36 -14.76
CA PRO A 14 6.03 -19.00 -14.51
C PRO A 14 6.31 -18.86 -13.01
N ALA A 15 7.55 -18.52 -12.67
CA ALA A 15 7.89 -18.15 -11.31
C ALA A 15 7.18 -16.83 -11.01
N TRP A 16 5.99 -16.91 -10.40
CA TRP A 16 5.37 -15.75 -9.77
C TRP A 16 6.27 -15.33 -8.61
N ALA A 17 7.18 -14.39 -8.88
CA ALA A 17 7.88 -13.67 -7.83
C ALA A 17 6.82 -12.99 -6.95
N ALA A 18 6.79 -13.35 -5.67
CA ALA A 18 5.88 -12.74 -4.72
C ALA A 18 6.12 -11.23 -4.66
N GLU A 19 5.07 -10.43 -4.80
CA GLU A 19 5.15 -8.96 -4.69
C GLU A 19 5.70 -8.61 -3.30
N PRO A 20 6.76 -7.78 -3.21
CA PRO A 20 7.27 -7.33 -1.92
C PRO A 20 6.19 -6.51 -1.19
N PRO A 21 6.13 -6.56 0.16
CA PRO A 21 5.08 -5.88 0.89
C PRO A 21 5.18 -4.36 0.75
N LEU A 22 4.04 -3.73 0.47
CA LEU A 22 3.90 -2.28 0.50
C LEU A 22 4.05 -1.77 1.94
N VAL A 23 5.05 -0.93 2.19
CA VAL A 23 5.23 -0.31 3.51
C VAL A 23 4.32 0.90 3.61
N VAL A 24 3.34 0.85 4.52
CA VAL A 24 2.46 1.99 4.85
C VAL A 24 2.91 2.59 6.18
N HIS A 25 3.51 3.76 6.09
CA HIS A 25 3.91 4.54 7.24
C HIS A 25 2.72 5.33 7.81
N TYR A 26 2.62 5.38 9.13
CA TYR A 26 1.67 6.23 9.84
C TYR A 26 2.39 6.99 10.96
N ASN A 27 1.92 8.18 11.31
CA ASN A 27 2.39 8.91 12.49
C ASN A 27 1.37 8.75 13.64
N GLU A 28 1.75 9.03 14.87
CA GLU A 28 0.83 8.92 16.01
C GLU A 28 -0.16 10.09 16.02
N ARG A 29 -1.46 9.79 15.94
CA ARG A 29 -2.60 10.73 16.04
C ARG A 29 -3.92 10.00 16.35
N PRO A 30 -4.25 9.80 17.63
CA PRO A 30 -5.58 9.35 18.03
C PRO A 30 -6.68 10.34 17.59
N PRO A 31 -7.91 9.86 17.28
CA PRO A 31 -8.33 8.46 17.27
C PRO A 31 -8.05 7.73 15.93
N TYR A 32 -7.45 8.40 14.94
CA TYR A 32 -7.42 7.90 13.57
C TYR A 32 -6.32 6.88 13.30
N HIS A 33 -5.10 7.14 13.78
CA HIS A 33 -3.96 6.30 13.50
C HIS A 33 -2.96 6.41 14.64
N TYR A 34 -2.79 5.35 15.40
CA TYR A 34 -1.92 5.32 16.57
C TYR A 34 -1.45 3.90 16.86
N THR A 35 -0.52 3.75 17.79
CA THR A 35 -0.05 2.44 18.26
C THR A 35 -0.64 2.16 19.63
N GLU A 36 -1.34 1.03 19.77
CA GLU A 36 -1.83 0.53 21.05
C GLU A 36 -1.13 -0.78 21.39
N ARG A 37 -0.40 -0.81 22.51
CA ARG A 37 0.35 -2.00 22.98
C ARG A 37 1.25 -2.62 21.89
N GLY A 38 1.87 -1.78 21.07
CA GLY A 38 2.75 -2.20 19.97
C GLY A 38 2.02 -2.59 18.67
N VAL A 39 0.70 -2.48 18.62
CA VAL A 39 -0.13 -2.82 17.45
C VAL A 39 -0.70 -1.54 16.83
N PRO A 40 -0.60 -1.35 15.50
CA PRO A 40 -1.28 -0.25 14.82
C PRO A 40 -2.81 -0.31 15.02
N ALA A 41 -3.40 0.80 15.40
CA ALA A 41 -4.80 0.96 15.77
C ALA A 41 -5.38 2.30 15.28
N GLY A 42 -6.70 2.45 15.39
CA GLY A 42 -7.47 3.61 14.94
C GLY A 42 -8.19 3.42 13.62
N ASP A 43 -9.20 4.25 13.37
CA ASP A 43 -10.16 4.05 12.28
C ASP A 43 -9.53 4.14 10.89
N ALA A 44 -8.56 5.05 10.71
CA ALA A 44 -7.85 5.19 9.45
C ALA A 44 -6.91 4.00 9.20
N VAL A 45 -6.26 3.50 10.25
CA VAL A 45 -5.45 2.27 10.17
C VAL A 45 -6.34 1.07 9.81
N ALA A 46 -7.47 0.90 10.49
CA ALA A 46 -8.40 -0.19 10.24
C ALA A 46 -8.93 -0.16 8.79
N LYS A 47 -9.32 1.02 8.30
CA LYS A 47 -9.79 1.20 6.93
C LYS A 47 -8.73 0.86 5.89
N VAL A 48 -7.50 1.37 6.05
CA VAL A 48 -6.40 1.11 5.10
C VAL A 48 -6.00 -0.36 5.13
N ALA A 49 -5.83 -0.95 6.32
CA ALA A 49 -5.50 -2.36 6.49
C ALA A 49 -6.57 -3.27 5.85
N GLY A 50 -7.85 -2.95 6.07
CA GLY A 50 -8.98 -3.66 5.47
C GLY A 50 -8.99 -3.56 3.95
N ALA A 51 -8.73 -2.36 3.39
CA ALA A 51 -8.65 -2.15 1.95
C ALA A 51 -7.48 -2.93 1.32
N LEU A 52 -6.28 -2.88 1.91
CA LEU A 52 -5.11 -3.63 1.43
C LEU A 52 -5.35 -5.14 1.47
N LYS A 53 -5.99 -5.64 2.54
CA LYS A 53 -6.38 -7.04 2.66
C LYS A 53 -7.39 -7.45 1.59
N ALA A 54 -8.46 -6.67 1.39
CA ALA A 54 -9.48 -6.95 0.37
C ALA A 54 -8.91 -6.89 -1.06
N ALA A 55 -7.89 -6.05 -1.26
CA ALA A 55 -7.17 -5.93 -2.52
C ALA A 55 -6.13 -7.05 -2.74
N HIS A 56 -5.87 -7.92 -1.76
CA HIS A 56 -4.79 -8.93 -1.78
C HIS A 56 -3.38 -8.33 -1.94
N ILE A 57 -3.14 -7.15 -1.36
CA ILE A 57 -1.84 -6.48 -1.40
C ILE A 57 -1.06 -6.88 -0.15
N PRO A 58 0.13 -7.51 -0.25
CA PRO A 58 0.99 -7.72 0.90
C PRO A 58 1.43 -6.36 1.47
N TYR A 59 1.36 -6.16 2.79
CA TYR A 59 1.66 -4.86 3.39
C TYR A 59 2.28 -4.97 4.78
N LEU A 60 2.96 -3.88 5.18
CA LEU A 60 3.45 -3.66 6.54
C LEU A 60 3.03 -2.28 7.01
N LEU A 61 2.46 -2.19 8.20
CA LEU A 61 2.17 -0.90 8.86
C LEU A 61 3.34 -0.53 9.77
N ARG A 62 3.86 0.68 9.61
CA ARG A 62 5.03 1.15 10.38
C ARG A 62 4.78 2.52 11.00
N SER A 63 4.88 2.62 12.32
CA SER A 63 4.93 3.92 12.99
C SER A 63 6.21 4.64 12.60
N THR A 64 6.09 5.85 12.06
CA THR A 64 7.23 6.67 11.63
C THR A 64 6.85 8.15 11.83
N PRO A 65 7.69 8.99 12.43
CA PRO A 65 7.39 10.42 12.58
C PRO A 65 7.11 11.09 11.22
N ALA A 66 6.09 11.96 11.14
CA ALA A 66 5.61 12.54 9.88
C ALA A 66 6.70 13.21 9.03
N LYS A 67 7.64 13.94 9.66
CA LYS A 67 8.79 14.55 8.96
C LYS A 67 9.71 13.50 8.34
N GLN A 68 9.94 12.37 9.03
CA GLN A 68 10.77 11.28 8.53
C GLN A 68 10.08 10.55 7.37
N GLN A 69 8.76 10.34 7.45
CA GLN A 69 8.00 9.77 6.33
C GLN A 69 8.20 10.59 5.04
N LEU A 70 8.10 11.91 5.14
CA LEU A 70 8.33 12.79 3.99
C LEU A 70 9.72 12.63 3.38
N VAL A 71 10.76 12.60 4.22
CA VAL A 71 12.14 12.40 3.75
C VAL A 71 12.29 11.04 3.07
N LEU A 72 11.72 9.99 3.64
CA LEU A 72 11.83 8.62 3.09
C LEU A 72 11.11 8.49 1.75
N LEU A 73 9.84 8.92 1.68
CA LEU A 73 9.00 8.70 0.50
C LEU A 73 9.39 9.60 -0.68
N GLN A 74 9.90 10.81 -0.43
CA GLN A 74 10.36 11.69 -1.50
C GLN A 74 11.54 11.11 -2.30
N LYS A 75 12.31 10.18 -1.73
CA LYS A 75 13.37 9.47 -2.43
C LYS A 75 12.84 8.59 -3.57
N ASN A 76 11.59 8.13 -3.48
CA ASN A 76 10.95 7.28 -4.47
C ASN A 76 11.75 5.99 -4.80
N GLU A 77 12.52 5.47 -3.85
CA GLU A 77 13.43 4.31 -4.05
C GLU A 77 12.69 2.96 -4.04
N SER A 78 11.54 2.87 -3.37
CA SER A 78 10.75 1.64 -3.25
C SER A 78 9.26 1.94 -3.03
N PRO A 79 8.37 0.99 -3.34
CA PRO A 79 6.94 1.12 -3.04
C PRO A 79 6.68 1.36 -1.55
N ALA A 80 6.22 2.55 -1.21
CA ALA A 80 5.79 2.91 0.14
C ALA A 80 4.68 3.97 0.09
N CYS A 81 3.89 4.07 1.16
CA CYS A 81 2.85 5.08 1.31
C CYS A 81 2.87 5.72 2.70
N MET A 82 2.48 6.99 2.76
CA MET A 82 2.25 7.76 3.97
C MET A 82 0.75 7.85 4.19
N LEU A 83 0.31 7.46 5.38
CA LEU A 83 -1.09 7.51 5.79
C LEU A 83 -1.51 8.93 6.18
N ALA A 84 -2.77 9.25 5.87
CA ALA A 84 -3.46 10.48 6.28
C ALA A 84 -2.85 11.79 5.73
N TRP A 85 -2.33 11.75 4.50
CA TRP A 85 -1.82 12.93 3.81
C TRP A 85 -2.96 13.83 3.36
N VAL A 86 -2.84 15.14 3.58
CA VAL A 86 -3.75 16.14 3.01
C VAL A 86 -3.14 16.64 1.71
N ASP A 87 -3.94 16.64 0.65
CA ASP A 87 -3.58 17.24 -0.64
C ASP A 87 -3.19 18.70 -0.43
N LEU A 88 -1.94 19.05 -0.77
CA LEU A 88 -1.37 20.38 -0.50
C LEU A 88 -0.73 20.91 -1.79
N PRO A 89 -1.20 22.08 -2.29
CA PRO A 89 -0.70 22.65 -3.53
C PRO A 89 0.83 22.66 -3.60
N GLY A 90 1.37 22.04 -4.65
CA GLY A 90 2.81 21.99 -4.93
C GLY A 90 3.56 20.78 -4.36
N ARG A 91 2.87 19.83 -3.69
CA ARG A 91 3.50 18.59 -3.18
C ARG A 91 3.03 17.31 -3.86
N ASP A 92 1.93 17.38 -4.61
CA ASP A 92 1.23 16.18 -5.09
C ASP A 92 1.97 15.53 -6.26
N GLY A 93 2.67 16.33 -7.09
CA GLY A 93 3.48 15.84 -8.20
C GLY A 93 4.71 15.00 -7.79
N LYS A 94 5.01 14.87 -6.49
CA LYS A 94 6.13 14.08 -5.98
C LYS A 94 5.77 12.64 -5.63
N GLY A 95 4.48 12.29 -5.67
CA GLY A 95 3.99 10.93 -5.39
C GLY A 95 2.65 10.68 -6.10
N LYS A 96 1.95 9.66 -5.64
CA LYS A 96 0.63 9.24 -6.13
C LYS A 96 -0.35 9.32 -4.96
N LEU A 97 -1.52 9.93 -5.18
CA LEU A 97 -2.56 10.03 -4.16
C LEU A 97 -3.58 8.92 -4.37
N SER A 98 -3.95 8.23 -3.30
CA SER A 98 -5.07 7.27 -3.32
C SER A 98 -6.42 7.98 -3.20
N GLU A 99 -7.48 7.19 -3.16
CA GLU A 99 -8.79 7.61 -2.69
C GLU A 99 -8.80 8.06 -1.21
N LYS A 100 -9.85 8.81 -0.86
CA LYS A 100 -10.04 9.35 0.51
C LYS A 100 -10.18 8.22 1.53
N ILE A 101 -9.40 8.34 2.60
CA ILE A 101 -9.49 7.49 3.79
C ILE A 101 -10.55 8.05 4.72
N TYR A 102 -10.44 9.34 5.06
CA TYR A 102 -11.38 10.11 5.89
C TYR A 102 -11.16 11.61 5.64
N GLU A 103 -12.18 12.45 5.80
CA GLU A 103 -12.11 13.88 5.45
C GLU A 103 -11.46 14.09 4.06
N GLU A 104 -10.45 14.97 3.96
CA GLU A 104 -9.64 15.19 2.76
C GLU A 104 -8.35 14.35 2.73
N ARG A 105 -8.20 13.39 3.64
CA ARG A 105 -6.96 12.65 3.84
C ARG A 105 -6.90 11.38 3.01
N ARG A 106 -5.76 11.17 2.37
CA ARG A 106 -5.47 10.08 1.41
C ARG A 106 -4.20 9.35 1.82
N LEU A 107 -3.92 8.22 1.17
CA LEU A 107 -2.54 7.71 1.12
C LEU A 107 -1.78 8.57 0.11
N TRP A 108 -0.56 8.95 0.48
CA TRP A 108 0.42 9.50 -0.46
C TRP A 108 1.53 8.48 -0.66
N CYS A 109 1.56 7.89 -1.84
CA CYS A 109 2.46 6.80 -2.20
C CYS A 109 3.61 7.30 -3.07
N THR A 110 4.74 6.62 -2.99
CA THR A 110 5.89 6.88 -3.86
C THR A 110 5.53 6.66 -5.33
N LYS A 111 6.26 7.31 -6.24
CA LYS A 111 6.18 7.04 -7.69
C LYS A 111 6.56 5.61 -8.05
N ALA A 112 7.40 4.97 -7.23
CA ALA A 112 7.80 3.57 -7.37
C ALA A 112 6.66 2.58 -7.10
N THR A 113 5.59 2.99 -6.40
CA THR A 113 4.41 2.14 -6.21
C THR A 113 3.75 1.87 -7.56
N PRO A 114 3.56 0.60 -7.99
CA PRO A 114 2.98 0.30 -9.30
C PRO A 114 1.58 0.88 -9.48
N ASP A 115 1.24 1.29 -10.71
CA ASP A 115 -0.08 1.87 -11.01
C ASP A 115 -1.21 0.86 -10.76
N GLU A 116 -1.00 -0.41 -11.06
CA GLU A 116 -1.95 -1.48 -10.75
C GLU A 116 -2.21 -1.60 -9.24
N THR A 117 -1.16 -1.51 -8.42
CA THR A 117 -1.28 -1.50 -6.96
C THR A 117 -2.11 -0.30 -6.51
N MET A 118 -1.88 0.90 -7.07
CA MET A 118 -2.69 2.09 -6.78
C MET A 118 -4.15 1.92 -7.17
N GLN A 119 -4.43 1.37 -8.36
CA GLN A 119 -5.80 1.11 -8.83
C GLN A 119 -6.55 0.14 -7.90
N ARG A 120 -5.88 -0.92 -7.45
CA ARG A 120 -6.42 -1.91 -6.50
C ARG A 120 -6.70 -1.29 -5.14
N ILE A 121 -5.79 -0.45 -4.62
CA ILE A 121 -5.98 0.32 -3.38
C ILE A 121 -7.23 1.18 -3.49
N ASP A 122 -7.35 1.97 -4.56
CA ASP A 122 -8.46 2.90 -4.76
C ASP A 122 -9.79 2.18 -4.89
N ALA A 123 -9.83 1.09 -5.65
CA ALA A 123 -11.02 0.26 -5.79
C ALA A 123 -11.48 -0.31 -4.43
N ALA A 124 -10.54 -0.71 -3.57
CA ALA A 124 -10.85 -1.21 -2.24
C ALA A 124 -11.27 -0.10 -1.27
N LEU A 125 -10.60 1.06 -1.28
CA LEU A 125 -10.93 2.21 -0.44
C LEU A 125 -12.32 2.78 -0.73
N ARG A 126 -12.76 2.80 -2.00
CA ARG A 126 -14.13 3.21 -2.38
C ARG A 126 -15.21 2.27 -1.84
N LYS A 127 -14.89 0.98 -1.71
CA LYS A 127 -15.81 -0.03 -1.17
C LYS A 127 -15.79 -0.07 0.36
N ALA A 128 -14.71 0.35 0.98
CA ALA A 128 -14.61 0.48 2.43
C ALA A 128 -15.44 1.67 2.90
N ALA A 129 -16.39 1.43 3.80
CA ALA A 129 -17.16 2.50 4.43
C ALA A 129 -16.23 3.59 5.00
N LEU A 130 -16.58 4.86 4.81
CA LEU A 130 -15.91 5.95 5.51
C LEU A 130 -16.21 5.83 7.01
N PRO A 131 -15.20 5.93 7.90
CA PRO A 131 -15.50 6.06 9.33
C PRO A 131 -16.37 7.31 9.54
N LYS A 132 -17.39 7.17 10.40
CA LYS A 132 -18.35 8.25 10.70
C LYS A 132 -17.70 9.33 11.57
#